data_AF-A0A841HYS1-F1
#
_entry.id   AF-A0A841HYS1-F1
#
_cell.length_a   1.000
_cell.length_b   1.000
_cell.length_c   1.000
_cell.angle_alpha   90.00
_cell.angle_beta   90.00
_cell.angle_gamma   90.00
#
_symmetry.space_group_name_H-M   'P 1'
#
loop_
_entity.id
_entity.type
_entity.pdbx_description
1 polymer ?
#
loop_
_entity_poly.entity_id
_entity_poly.type
_entity_poly.pdbx_seq_one_letter_code
_entity_poly.pdbx_strand_id
1 'polypeptide(L)'
;MGVRERKERERAAARQAALEVAVRLLEAGGPQAVTVRAIAQELEYSTTVVYTLFGGMQGVWDALYLEGMRRLGEGVAAVPRSGDAPHDLRAVCRAYRRAAADSAAFYPLLFARPVPGYRPSDEAIAGGQGGLAPLVRVLAAGIQDGSFVSADLALTAETVWAALHGAVSLELDRRVLGPEHAEARFERLLELLLRGLRAETTAS
;
A
#
# COMPACT_ATOMS: atom_id res chain seq x y z
N MET A 1 12.00 -26.41 -23.47
CA MET A 1 12.03 -26.02 -22.04
C MET A 1 12.84 -27.04 -21.26
N GLY A 2 13.92 -26.58 -20.62
CA GLY A 2 14.80 -27.43 -19.82
C GLY A 2 14.14 -27.95 -18.54
N VAL A 3 14.66 -29.03 -17.98
CA VAL A 3 14.20 -29.60 -16.69
C VAL A 3 14.27 -28.56 -15.56
N ARG A 4 15.27 -27.67 -15.60
CA ARG A 4 15.47 -26.59 -14.63
C ARG A 4 14.37 -25.52 -14.69
N GLU A 5 14.05 -25.03 -15.88
CA GLU A 5 13.00 -24.02 -16.08
C GLU A 5 11.63 -24.53 -15.62
N ARG A 6 11.34 -25.82 -15.83
CA ARG A 6 10.10 -26.44 -15.37
C ARG A 6 10.00 -26.47 -13.85
N LYS A 7 11.06 -26.91 -13.17
CA LYS A 7 11.13 -26.93 -11.70
C LYS A 7 11.03 -25.53 -11.10
N GLU A 8 11.64 -24.52 -11.74
CA GLU A 8 11.54 -23.12 -11.30
C GLU A 8 10.11 -22.58 -11.44
N ARG A 9 9.42 -22.89 -12.55
CA ARG A 9 8.00 -22.54 -12.74
C ARG A 9 7.09 -23.23 -11.74
N GLU A 10 7.28 -24.53 -11.51
CA GLU A 10 6.53 -25.30 -10.51
C GLU A 10 6.72 -24.71 -9.10
N ARG A 11 7.96 -24.37 -8.74
CA ARG A 11 8.27 -23.72 -7.46
C ARG A 11 7.61 -22.35 -7.33
N ALA A 12 7.65 -21.54 -8.39
CA ALA A 12 7.01 -20.22 -8.40
C ALA A 12 5.48 -20.33 -8.24
N ALA A 13 4.85 -21.27 -8.95
CA ALA A 13 3.42 -21.54 -8.84
C ALA A 13 3.03 -22.00 -7.42
N ALA A 14 3.80 -22.93 -6.83
CA ALA A 14 3.58 -23.38 -5.45
C ALA A 14 3.74 -22.24 -4.43
N ARG A 15 4.75 -21.37 -4.63
CA ARG A 15 4.94 -20.18 -3.78
C ARG A 15 3.77 -19.21 -3.90
N GLN A 16 3.25 -19.00 -5.11
CA GLN A 16 2.11 -18.13 -5.35
C GLN A 16 0.82 -18.68 -4.71
N ALA A 17 0.52 -19.97 -4.87
CA ALA A 17 -0.63 -20.61 -4.24
C ALA A 17 -0.56 -20.51 -2.70
N ALA A 18 0.62 -20.68 -2.12
CA ALA A 18 0.83 -20.52 -0.68
C ALA A 18 0.68 -19.07 -0.20
N LEU A 19 1.08 -18.09 -1.00
CA LEU A 19 0.82 -16.68 -0.73
C LEU A 19 -0.69 -16.38 -0.76
N GLU A 20 -1.42 -16.90 -1.75
CA GLU A 20 -2.87 -16.72 -1.85
C GLU A 20 -3.62 -17.31 -0.65
N VAL A 21 -3.17 -18.44 -0.12
CA VAL A 21 -3.68 -18.99 1.13
C VAL A 21 -3.37 -18.06 2.31
N ALA A 22 -2.13 -17.58 2.42
CA ALA A 22 -1.72 -16.67 3.49
C ALA A 22 -2.53 -15.36 3.47
N VAL A 23 -2.83 -14.84 2.27
CA VAL A 23 -3.72 -13.69 2.05
C VAL A 23 -5.10 -13.96 2.63
N ARG A 24 -5.74 -15.09 2.25
CA ARG A 24 -7.08 -15.44 2.75
C ARG A 24 -7.11 -15.60 4.27
N LEU A 25 -6.07 -16.22 4.83
CA LEU A 25 -5.93 -16.36 6.29
C LEU A 25 -5.80 -15.00 6.98
N LEU A 26 -5.00 -14.09 6.41
CA LEU A 26 -4.83 -12.73 6.94
C LEU A 26 -6.16 -11.95 6.90
N GLU A 27 -6.89 -12.02 5.80
CA GLU A 27 -8.16 -11.33 5.61
C GLU A 27 -9.27 -11.88 6.52
N ALA A 28 -9.34 -13.21 6.68
CA ALA A 28 -10.40 -13.85 7.47
C ALA A 28 -10.13 -13.81 8.98
N GLY A 29 -8.88 -13.97 9.40
CA GLY A 29 -8.52 -14.24 10.79
C GLY A 29 -7.41 -13.36 11.34
N GLY A 30 -6.97 -12.34 10.60
CA GLY A 30 -5.89 -11.45 11.03
C GLY A 30 -4.52 -12.15 11.12
N PRO A 31 -3.50 -11.43 11.62
CA PRO A 31 -2.13 -11.93 11.62
C PRO A 31 -1.94 -13.25 12.40
N GLN A 32 -2.74 -13.49 13.44
CA GLN A 32 -2.71 -14.71 14.24
C GLN A 32 -3.15 -15.97 13.48
N ALA A 33 -3.97 -15.82 12.42
CA ALA A 33 -4.40 -16.95 11.61
C ALA A 33 -3.33 -17.40 10.61
N VAL A 34 -2.38 -16.52 10.29
CA VAL A 34 -1.32 -16.81 9.33
C VAL A 34 -0.21 -17.60 10.02
N THR A 35 -0.22 -18.92 9.82
CA THR A 35 0.83 -19.81 10.32
C THR A 35 1.31 -20.76 9.23
N VAL A 36 2.56 -21.20 9.31
CA VAL A 36 3.11 -22.23 8.40
C VAL A 36 2.23 -23.47 8.38
N ARG A 37 1.69 -23.87 9.54
CA ARG A 37 0.80 -25.04 9.66
C ARG A 37 -0.52 -24.82 8.94
N ALA A 38 -1.16 -23.66 9.13
CA ALA A 38 -2.42 -23.33 8.46
C ALA A 38 -2.24 -23.29 6.93
N ILE A 39 -1.17 -22.66 6.44
CA ILE A 39 -0.85 -22.61 5.01
C ILE A 39 -0.62 -24.01 4.44
N ALA A 40 0.18 -24.83 5.14
CA ALA A 40 0.47 -26.19 4.72
C ALA A 40 -0.80 -27.05 4.67
N GLN A 41 -1.67 -26.93 5.67
CA GLN A 41 -2.92 -27.69 5.76
C GLN A 41 -3.88 -27.37 4.61
N GLU A 42 -4.07 -26.09 4.27
CA GLU A 42 -4.95 -25.65 3.17
C GLU A 42 -4.47 -26.11 1.78
N LEU A 43 -3.16 -26.34 1.60
CA LEU A 43 -2.58 -26.81 0.35
C LEU A 43 -2.27 -28.31 0.33
N GLU A 44 -2.59 -29.04 1.40
CA GLU A 44 -2.17 -30.43 1.59
C GLU A 44 -0.65 -30.64 1.46
N TYR A 45 0.12 -29.62 1.85
CA TYR A 45 1.58 -29.63 1.86
C TYR A 45 2.11 -30.03 3.23
N SER A 46 3.36 -30.48 3.29
CA SER A 46 4.08 -30.53 4.55
C SER A 46 4.55 -29.13 4.94
N THR A 47 4.70 -28.88 6.24
CA THR A 47 5.29 -27.62 6.74
C THR A 47 6.69 -27.38 6.17
N THR A 48 7.47 -28.44 5.93
CA THR A 48 8.79 -28.39 5.27
C THR A 48 8.73 -27.77 3.88
N VAL A 49 7.67 -28.03 3.11
CA VAL A 49 7.51 -27.40 1.78
C VAL A 49 7.34 -25.89 1.93
N VAL A 50 6.49 -25.44 2.85
CA VAL A 50 6.29 -24.00 3.10
C VAL A 50 7.58 -23.33 3.59
N TYR A 51 8.33 -23.97 4.50
CA TYR A 51 9.67 -23.49 4.90
C TYR A 51 10.62 -23.38 3.71
N THR A 52 10.58 -24.32 2.77
CA THR A 52 11.43 -24.32 1.57
C THR A 52 11.03 -23.23 0.56
N LEU A 53 9.75 -22.89 0.47
CA LEU A 53 9.22 -21.86 -0.44
C LEU A 53 9.55 -20.45 0.03
N PHE A 54 9.53 -20.21 1.35
CA PHE A 54 9.66 -18.86 1.92
C PHE A 54 10.91 -18.64 2.78
N GLY A 55 11.69 -19.67 3.09
CA GLY A 55 12.76 -19.56 4.08
C GLY A 55 12.24 -19.40 5.52
N GLY A 56 10.99 -19.79 5.76
CA GLY A 56 10.32 -19.70 7.06
C GLY A 56 9.33 -18.55 7.20
N MET A 57 8.89 -18.31 8.44
CA MET A 57 7.77 -17.40 8.73
C MET A 57 8.09 -15.94 8.34
N GLN A 58 9.35 -15.51 8.51
CA GLN A 58 9.81 -14.19 8.09
C GLN A 58 9.53 -13.95 6.60
N GLY A 59 9.84 -14.92 5.73
CA GLY A 59 9.61 -14.78 4.29
C GLY A 59 8.14 -14.89 3.88
N VAL A 60 7.29 -15.55 4.68
CA VAL A 60 5.82 -15.49 4.50
C VAL A 60 5.33 -14.07 4.76
N TRP A 61 5.80 -13.45 5.85
CA TRP A 61 5.43 -12.07 6.17
C TRP A 61 5.96 -11.07 5.16
N ASP A 62 7.19 -11.22 4.67
CA ASP A 62 7.74 -10.38 3.60
C ASP A 62 6.93 -10.52 2.30
N ALA A 63 6.47 -11.73 1.96
CA ALA A 63 5.61 -11.94 0.80
C ALA A 63 4.24 -11.24 0.97
N LEU A 64 3.64 -11.30 2.16
CA LEU A 64 2.40 -10.59 2.47
C LEU A 64 2.58 -9.06 2.49
N TYR A 65 3.71 -8.59 3.01
CA TYR A 65 4.07 -7.17 2.98
C TYR A 65 4.15 -6.66 1.53
N LEU A 66 4.88 -7.38 0.68
CA LEU A 66 5.00 -7.04 -0.74
C LEU A 66 3.65 -7.08 -1.46
N GLU A 67 2.81 -8.06 -1.16
CA GLU A 67 1.45 -8.12 -1.71
C GLU A 67 0.59 -6.93 -1.27
N GLY A 68 0.67 -6.52 0.00
CA GLY A 68 -0.02 -5.32 0.49
C GLY A 68 0.49 -4.04 -0.18
N MET A 69 1.81 -3.90 -0.34
CA MET A 69 2.41 -2.76 -1.07
C MET A 69 1.98 -2.74 -2.53
N ARG A 70 1.93 -3.91 -3.19
CA ARG A 70 1.46 -4.06 -4.57
C ARG A 70 0.01 -3.61 -4.73
N ARG A 71 -0.91 -4.11 -3.89
CA ARG A 71 -2.34 -3.73 -3.93
C ARG A 71 -2.53 -2.23 -3.72
N LEU A 72 -1.82 -1.67 -2.74
CA LEU A 72 -1.88 -0.23 -2.47
C LEU A 72 -1.37 0.57 -3.67
N GLY A 73 -0.23 0.18 -4.25
CA GLY A 73 0.37 0.83 -5.41
C GLY A 73 -0.51 0.75 -6.66
N GLU A 74 -1.10 -0.41 -6.96
CA GLU A 74 -1.98 -0.62 -8.11
C GLU A 74 -3.24 0.23 -8.03
N GLY A 75 -3.87 0.30 -6.84
CA GLY A 75 -5.07 1.13 -6.65
C GLY A 75 -4.81 2.61 -6.95
N VAL A 76 -3.62 3.11 -6.58
CA VAL A 76 -3.21 4.49 -6.86
C VAL A 76 -2.79 4.67 -8.33
N ALA A 77 -2.10 3.69 -8.92
CA ALA A 77 -1.62 3.74 -10.30
C ALA A 77 -2.75 3.64 -11.34
N ALA A 78 -3.90 3.06 -10.97
CA ALA A 78 -5.06 2.93 -11.85
C ALA A 78 -5.80 4.26 -12.11
N VAL A 79 -5.43 5.36 -11.43
CA VAL A 79 -6.10 6.67 -11.59
C VAL A 79 -5.74 7.30 -12.93
N PRO A 80 -6.72 7.56 -13.81
CA PRO A 80 -6.48 8.28 -15.06
C PRO A 80 -6.04 9.72 -14.82
N ARG A 81 -5.18 10.24 -15.69
CA ARG A 81 -4.75 11.65 -15.71
C ARG A 81 -5.70 12.44 -16.60
N SER A 82 -6.36 13.44 -16.04
CA SER A 82 -7.24 14.37 -16.79
C SER A 82 -6.48 15.53 -17.41
N GLY A 83 -5.29 15.85 -16.87
CA GLY A 83 -4.54 17.05 -17.23
C GLY A 83 -4.86 18.26 -16.35
N ASP A 84 -5.87 18.19 -15.50
CA ASP A 84 -6.13 19.14 -14.41
C ASP A 84 -5.43 18.63 -13.13
N ALA A 85 -4.29 19.23 -12.78
CA ALA A 85 -3.48 18.76 -11.66
C ALA A 85 -4.22 18.80 -10.30
N PRO A 86 -4.95 19.87 -9.92
CA PRO A 86 -5.84 19.86 -8.75
C PRO A 86 -6.89 18.74 -8.75
N HIS A 87 -7.51 18.44 -9.90
CA HIS A 87 -8.45 17.33 -10.01
C HIS A 87 -7.74 15.98 -9.82
N ASP A 88 -6.65 15.76 -10.54
CA ASP A 88 -5.89 14.52 -10.51
C ASP A 88 -5.31 14.24 -9.12
N LEU A 89 -4.93 15.29 -8.36
CA LEU A 89 -4.43 15.13 -6.99
C LEU A 89 -5.54 14.59 -6.08
N ARG A 90 -6.75 15.15 -6.17
CA ARG A 90 -7.90 14.59 -5.42
C ARG A 90 -8.16 13.14 -5.80
N ALA A 91 -8.11 12.82 -7.09
CA ALA A 91 -8.38 11.47 -7.59
C ALA A 91 -7.37 10.46 -7.04
N VAL A 92 -6.08 10.80 -7.07
CA VAL A 92 -4.97 9.99 -6.52
C VAL A 92 -5.11 9.82 -5.00
N CYS A 93 -5.38 10.89 -4.25
CA CYS A 93 -5.56 10.79 -2.80
C CYS A 93 -6.77 9.91 -2.43
N ARG A 94 -7.90 10.06 -3.12
CA ARG A 94 -9.07 9.21 -2.90
C ARG A 94 -8.81 7.76 -3.26
N ALA A 95 -8.01 7.51 -4.31
CA ALA A 95 -7.61 6.16 -4.68
C ALA A 95 -6.71 5.52 -3.62
N TYR A 96 -5.79 6.28 -3.02
CA TYR A 96 -4.99 5.82 -1.88
C TYR A 96 -5.89 5.39 -0.71
N ARG A 97 -6.86 6.23 -0.33
CA ARG A 97 -7.82 5.91 0.73
C ARG A 97 -8.65 4.66 0.42
N ARG A 98 -9.18 4.53 -0.80
CA ARG A 98 -9.92 3.33 -1.24
C ARG A 98 -9.06 2.08 -1.19
N ALA A 99 -7.86 2.12 -1.78
CA ALA A 99 -6.96 0.98 -1.82
C ALA A 99 -6.54 0.52 -0.40
N ALA A 100 -6.35 1.47 0.52
CA ALA A 100 -6.10 1.17 1.93
C ALA A 100 -7.31 0.53 2.63
N ALA A 101 -8.53 0.99 2.34
CA ALA A 101 -9.77 0.39 2.86
C ALA A 101 -10.00 -1.02 2.29
N ASP A 102 -9.82 -1.21 0.99
CA ASP A 102 -9.92 -2.50 0.30
C ASP A 102 -8.86 -3.50 0.81
N SER A 103 -7.73 -2.98 1.30
CA SER A 103 -6.62 -3.76 1.87
C SER A 103 -6.49 -3.57 3.39
N ALA A 104 -7.60 -3.33 4.11
CA ALA A 104 -7.57 -3.00 5.54
C ALA A 104 -6.84 -4.05 6.40
N ALA A 105 -6.90 -5.33 6.03
CA ALA A 105 -6.18 -6.41 6.73
C ALA A 105 -4.65 -6.31 6.57
N PHE A 106 -4.17 -5.78 5.44
CA PHE A 106 -2.76 -5.58 5.16
C PHE A 106 -2.23 -4.27 5.75
N TYR A 107 -3.07 -3.24 5.86
CA TYR A 107 -2.61 -1.90 6.19
C TYR A 107 -1.79 -1.81 7.50
N PRO A 108 -2.16 -2.51 8.60
CA PRO A 108 -1.30 -2.61 9.78
C PRO A 108 0.03 -3.28 9.49
N LEU A 109 0.08 -4.36 8.69
CA LEU A 109 1.31 -5.06 8.32
C LEU A 109 2.30 -4.11 7.63
N LEU A 110 1.79 -3.16 6.84
CA LEU A 110 2.60 -2.18 6.13
C LEU A 110 3.17 -1.09 7.07
N PHE A 111 2.40 -0.63 8.06
CA PHE A 111 2.73 0.62 8.76
C PHE A 111 2.68 0.59 10.31
N ALA A 112 2.01 -0.39 10.93
CA ALA A 112 1.73 -0.41 12.37
C ALA A 112 2.37 -1.58 13.14
N ARG A 113 3.18 -2.43 12.48
CA ARG A 113 3.89 -3.58 13.09
C ARG A 113 3.00 -4.50 13.94
N PRO A 114 1.94 -5.08 13.38
CA PRO A 114 0.96 -5.86 14.13
C PRO A 114 1.50 -7.22 14.61
N VAL A 115 2.61 -7.70 14.03
CA VAL A 115 3.21 -9.00 14.33
C VAL A 115 4.44 -8.80 15.23
N PRO A 116 4.42 -9.27 16.49
CA PRO A 116 5.58 -9.21 17.37
C PRO A 116 6.81 -9.86 16.74
N GLY A 117 7.95 -9.17 16.80
CA GLY A 117 9.22 -9.66 16.26
C GLY A 117 9.37 -9.58 14.74
N TYR A 118 8.30 -9.32 13.97
CA TYR A 118 8.41 -9.09 12.54
C TYR A 118 8.80 -7.65 12.21
N ARG A 119 9.70 -7.51 11.25
CA ARG A 119 9.92 -6.31 10.45
C ARG A 119 10.19 -6.73 9.01
N PRO A 120 9.69 -5.99 8.01
CA PRO A 120 10.04 -6.24 6.61
C PRO A 120 11.56 -6.22 6.42
N SER A 121 12.09 -7.16 5.64
CA SER A 121 13.50 -7.15 5.24
C SER A 121 13.81 -5.94 4.34
N ASP A 122 15.09 -5.56 4.25
CA ASP A 122 15.53 -4.47 3.36
C ASP A 122 15.14 -4.74 1.89
N GLU A 123 15.20 -6.02 1.48
CA GLU A 123 14.75 -6.45 0.15
C GLU A 123 13.24 -6.24 -0.04
N ALA A 124 12.42 -6.59 0.96
CA ALA A 124 10.98 -6.36 0.91
C ALA A 124 10.64 -4.86 0.91
N ILE A 125 11.35 -4.06 1.71
CA ILE A 125 11.20 -2.59 1.74
C ILE A 125 11.55 -2.02 0.38
N ALA A 126 12.67 -2.43 -0.23
CA ALA A 126 13.10 -2.00 -1.55
C ALA A 126 12.09 -2.41 -2.63
N GLY A 127 11.57 -3.64 -2.58
CA GLY A 127 10.57 -4.16 -3.51
C GLY A 127 9.19 -3.50 -3.40
N GLY A 128 8.87 -2.92 -2.23
CA GLY A 128 7.65 -2.12 -2.03
C GLY A 128 7.76 -0.66 -2.47
N GLN A 129 8.95 -0.19 -2.87
CA GLN A 129 9.14 1.19 -3.30
C GLN A 129 8.41 1.48 -4.62
N GLY A 130 7.90 2.70 -4.75
CA GLY A 130 7.26 3.18 -5.99
C GLY A 130 5.74 3.34 -5.91
N GLY A 131 5.08 2.89 -4.83
CA GLY A 131 3.64 3.10 -4.62
C GLY A 131 3.21 4.58 -4.61
N LEU A 132 4.13 5.50 -4.33
CA LEU A 132 3.90 6.96 -4.34
C LEU A 132 4.25 7.65 -5.66
N ALA A 133 4.77 6.92 -6.65
CA ALA A 133 5.12 7.51 -7.93
C ALA A 133 3.95 8.26 -8.61
N PRO A 134 2.69 7.79 -8.56
CA PRO A 134 1.57 8.56 -9.09
C PRO A 134 1.38 9.92 -8.40
N LEU A 135 1.49 9.98 -7.07
CA LEU A 135 1.38 11.22 -6.30
C LEU A 135 2.46 12.22 -6.72
N VAL A 136 3.72 11.76 -6.78
CA VAL A 136 4.86 12.60 -7.21
C VAL A 136 4.64 13.13 -8.62
N ARG A 137 4.15 12.30 -9.56
CA ARG A 137 3.87 12.72 -10.94
C ARG A 137 2.79 13.81 -11.01
N VAL A 138 1.74 13.69 -10.20
CA VAL A 138 0.67 14.69 -10.16
C VAL A 138 1.18 16.03 -9.63
N LEU A 139 1.96 15.99 -8.54
CA LEU A 139 2.55 17.19 -7.95
C LEU A 139 3.53 17.85 -8.93
N ALA A 140 4.38 17.08 -9.59
CA ALA A 140 5.31 17.58 -10.60
C ALA A 140 4.57 18.27 -11.76
N ALA A 141 3.51 17.65 -12.29
CA ALA A 141 2.71 18.23 -13.36
C ALA A 141 2.06 19.55 -12.94
N GLY A 142 1.49 19.62 -11.74
CA GLY A 142 0.88 20.86 -11.24
C GLY A 142 1.89 21.97 -10.93
N ILE A 143 3.12 21.63 -10.55
CA ILE A 143 4.21 22.62 -10.45
C ILE A 143 4.58 23.14 -11.84
N GLN A 144 4.67 22.24 -12.82
CA GLN A 144 5.04 22.59 -14.20
C GLN A 144 3.99 23.47 -14.89
N ASP A 145 2.70 23.22 -14.66
CA ASP A 145 1.60 24.01 -15.25
C ASP A 145 1.21 25.26 -14.44
N GLY A 146 1.84 25.48 -13.28
CA GLY A 146 1.60 26.61 -12.39
C GLY A 146 0.39 26.46 -11.46
N SER A 147 -0.32 25.32 -11.48
CA SER A 147 -1.42 25.04 -10.55
C SER A 147 -0.96 24.92 -9.10
N PHE A 148 0.27 24.45 -8.88
CA PHE A 148 0.89 24.28 -7.56
C PHE A 148 2.19 25.06 -7.43
N VAL A 149 2.50 25.51 -6.21
CA VAL A 149 3.78 26.14 -5.84
C VAL A 149 4.48 25.29 -4.81
N SER A 150 5.72 24.93 -5.10
CA SER A 150 6.62 24.28 -4.17
C SER A 150 8.08 24.53 -4.53
N ALA A 151 8.92 24.76 -3.53
CA ALA A 151 10.37 24.85 -3.68
C ALA A 151 11.06 23.48 -3.68
N ASP A 152 10.40 22.45 -3.14
CA ASP A 152 10.93 21.09 -3.02
C ASP A 152 9.81 20.06 -3.24
N LEU A 153 9.81 19.46 -4.43
CA LEU A 153 8.85 18.44 -4.83
C LEU A 153 8.89 17.21 -3.92
N ALA A 154 10.08 16.78 -3.50
CA ALA A 154 10.24 15.56 -2.71
C ALA A 154 9.64 15.76 -1.31
N LEU A 155 10.04 16.85 -0.64
CA LEU A 155 9.50 17.21 0.67
C LEU A 155 7.98 17.43 0.62
N THR A 156 7.48 18.02 -0.47
CA THR A 156 6.04 18.22 -0.67
C THR A 156 5.30 16.89 -0.82
N ALA A 157 5.83 15.97 -1.61
CA ALA A 157 5.24 14.65 -1.80
C ALA A 157 5.22 13.86 -0.48
N GLU A 158 6.32 13.90 0.29
CA GLU A 158 6.40 13.28 1.62
C GLU A 158 5.37 13.87 2.59
N THR A 159 5.23 15.20 2.60
CA THR A 159 4.27 15.90 3.47
C THR A 159 2.83 15.56 3.13
N VAL A 160 2.49 15.57 1.83
CA VAL A 160 1.15 15.17 1.37
C VAL A 160 0.90 13.71 1.75
N TRP A 161 1.86 12.82 1.50
CA TRP A 161 1.71 11.42 1.86
C TRP A 161 1.56 11.20 3.37
N ALA A 162 2.35 11.87 4.20
CA ALA A 162 2.25 11.79 5.65
C ALA A 162 0.86 12.20 6.15
N ALA A 163 0.28 13.25 5.57
CA ALA A 163 -1.07 13.71 5.91
C ALA A 163 -2.14 12.69 5.49
N LEU A 164 -2.04 12.12 4.28
CA LEU A 164 -2.94 11.06 3.81
C LEU A 164 -2.83 9.81 4.67
N HIS A 165 -1.60 9.38 4.94
CA HIS A 165 -1.30 8.21 5.75
C HIS A 165 -1.89 8.37 7.16
N GLY A 166 -1.68 9.51 7.81
CA GLY A 166 -2.26 9.80 9.13
C GLY A 166 -3.79 9.73 9.13
N ALA A 167 -4.45 10.35 8.13
CA ALA A 167 -5.91 10.33 8.03
C ALA A 167 -6.47 8.93 7.81
N VAL A 168 -5.88 8.15 6.89
CA VAL A 168 -6.30 6.78 6.59
C VAL A 168 -6.02 5.84 7.78
N SER A 169 -4.85 5.97 8.42
CA SER A 169 -4.51 5.18 9.60
C SER A 169 -5.53 5.39 10.74
N LEU A 170 -5.91 6.64 11.01
CA LEU A 170 -6.91 6.95 12.03
C LEU A 170 -8.32 6.46 11.64
N GLU A 171 -8.68 6.52 10.37
CA GLU A 171 -9.95 6.02 9.84
C GLU A 171 -10.07 4.50 9.95
N LEU A 172 -8.99 3.76 9.67
CA LEU A 172 -8.95 2.30 9.75
C LEU A 172 -8.89 1.80 11.20
N ASP A 173 -8.14 2.46 12.08
CA ASP A 173 -8.00 2.06 13.48
C ASP A 173 -9.27 2.31 14.31
N ARG A 174 -10.03 3.37 14.00
CA ARG A 174 -11.34 3.73 14.62
C ARG A 174 -11.33 3.96 16.14
N ARG A 175 -10.20 3.83 16.85
CA ARG A 175 -10.15 4.04 18.31
C ARG A 175 -10.26 5.51 18.69
N VAL A 176 -9.70 6.39 17.87
CA VAL A 176 -9.63 7.84 18.14
C VAL A 176 -10.73 8.59 17.41
N LEU A 177 -11.00 8.26 16.15
CA LEU A 177 -11.98 8.95 15.31
C LEU A 177 -13.03 7.95 14.80
N GLY A 178 -14.29 8.19 15.13
CA GLY A 178 -15.41 7.38 14.66
C GLY A 178 -15.68 7.52 13.14
N PRO A 179 -16.48 6.59 12.56
CA PRO A 179 -16.73 6.53 11.12
C PRO A 179 -17.66 7.64 10.60
N GLU A 180 -18.47 8.27 11.46
CA GLU A 180 -19.56 9.18 11.06
C GLU A 180 -19.12 10.35 10.18
N HIS A 181 -17.89 10.84 10.37
CA HIS A 181 -17.34 11.95 9.60
C HIS A 181 -16.13 11.54 8.74
N ALA A 182 -15.92 10.25 8.47
CA ALA A 182 -14.73 9.77 7.75
C ALA A 182 -14.57 10.45 6.38
N GLU A 183 -15.62 10.42 5.56
CA GLU A 183 -15.65 11.07 4.24
C GLU A 183 -15.41 12.58 4.34
N ALA A 184 -16.20 13.27 5.18
CA ALA A 184 -16.13 14.71 5.33
C ALA A 184 -14.76 15.19 5.85
N ARG A 185 -14.15 14.44 6.79
CA ARG A 185 -12.79 14.72 7.27
C ARG A 185 -11.76 14.53 6.17
N PHE A 186 -11.88 13.47 5.38
CA PHE A 186 -10.94 13.21 4.28
C PHE A 186 -11.04 14.30 3.21
N GLU A 187 -12.25 14.67 2.80
CA GLU A 187 -12.46 15.77 1.86
C GLU A 187 -11.95 17.11 2.42
N ARG A 188 -12.15 17.37 3.72
CA ARG A 188 -11.59 18.55 4.37
C ARG A 188 -10.06 18.56 4.36
N LEU A 189 -9.42 17.41 4.56
CA LEU A 189 -7.97 17.28 4.40
C LEU A 189 -7.54 17.64 2.98
N LEU A 190 -8.22 17.11 1.95
CA LEU A 190 -7.89 17.41 0.55
C LEU A 190 -8.02 18.90 0.23
N GLU A 191 -9.05 19.56 0.76
CA GLU A 191 -9.21 21.00 0.63
C GLU A 191 -8.04 21.78 1.25
N LEU A 192 -7.62 21.41 2.46
CA LEU A 192 -6.51 22.07 3.15
C LEU A 192 -5.19 21.87 2.39
N LEU A 193 -4.92 20.65 1.94
CA LEU A 193 -3.74 20.34 1.12
C LEU A 193 -3.74 21.15 -0.18
N LEU A 194 -4.84 21.13 -0.93
CA LEU A 194 -4.92 21.88 -2.19
C LEU A 194 -4.82 23.38 -2.01
N ARG A 195 -5.40 23.94 -0.94
CA ARG A 195 -5.24 25.36 -0.62
C ARG A 195 -3.79 25.71 -0.30
N GLY A 196 -3.10 24.87 0.47
CA GLY A 196 -1.69 25.07 0.80
C GLY A 196 -0.74 24.90 -0.40
N LEU A 197 -1.15 24.15 -1.42
CA LEU A 197 -0.37 23.94 -2.63
C LEU A 197 -0.58 25.00 -3.72
N ARG A 198 -1.67 25.78 -3.68
CA ARG A 198 -2.01 26.72 -4.75
C ARG A 198 -0.97 27.83 -4.87
N ALA A 199 -0.71 28.25 -6.11
CA ALA A 199 -0.07 29.53 -6.37
C ALA A 199 -0.92 30.66 -5.77
N GLU A 200 -0.28 31.59 -5.05
CA GLU A 200 -0.93 32.84 -4.70
C GLU A 200 -1.32 33.54 -6.00
N THR A 201 -2.62 33.75 -6.21
CA THR A 201 -3.08 34.64 -7.26
C THR A 201 -2.71 36.04 -6.82
N THR A 202 -1.58 36.56 -7.29
CA THR A 202 -1.33 37.99 -7.23
C THR A 202 -2.43 38.66 -8.05
N ALA A 203 -3.44 39.17 -7.34
CA ALA A 203 -4.43 40.06 -7.94
C ALA A 203 -3.66 41.26 -8.51
N SER A 204 -3.68 41.38 -9.83
CA SER A 204 -3.10 42.52 -10.54
C SER A 204 -3.98 43.76 -10.43
#